data_AF-A0A7S0IE45-F1
#
_entry.id   AF-A0A7S0IE45-F1
#
_cell.length_a   1.000
_cell.length_b   1.000
_cell.length_c   1.000
_cell.angle_alpha   90.00
_cell.angle_beta   90.00
_cell.angle_gamma   90.00
#
_symmetry.space_group_name_H-M   'P 1'
#
loop_
_entity.id
_entity.type
_entity.pdbx_description
1 polymer ?
#
loop_
_entity_poly.entity_id
_entity_poly.type
_entity_poly.pdbx_seq_one_letter_code
_entity_poly.pdbx_strand_id
1 'polypeptide(L)'
;MIKSTSAAMLATTPAAVGGARLASRNAAAPLRAAASKGNPIFALTPRGRARGATTRAAAGKTRSGKTLPGNAEDERPFFDSKEAYDVSGYKNFKSRQELRDAALLDRHWYPTNPESRTYQQTVRRSFTLISVGLHSGEWETVRVCPARAGEGRYFVRVPPGTIPETAADDVEGGAFAREGLTEEETEDMLYEQLRSMLNGEDDDAAERAAELRAKQESAAESPGDFGSSDSGEVRIPAAAALAQDNLRLSMRLAVDDDNGVITCEHLLSALEAIGVDNARIELDGSGEVPIMDGSAYQFAYECARVGLVPAHADGSTAEVPRMAWRPSEMITVRDGDAFVQFIPDAVTKLTYGVDFTYKSTAIGKQWESWTPTEDGDYVDLIARARTFGTMQDYMAYFRAGYIRGGLEQCALVANGDKFWNPPMILPNENARHKILDLVGDLSLMAEPGMAGVPIGHVLAYKGSHRLHAKFLAALAAAPKEKVPAELWSHGDKAIFQGGAVNTKVPVEPDEYPTG
;
A
#
# COMPACT_ATOMS: atom_id res chain seq x y z
N MET A 1 30.18 14.94 -42.06
CA MET A 1 31.43 15.59 -42.52
C MET A 1 31.35 17.02 -42.01
N ILE A 2 32.32 17.65 -41.33
CA ILE A 2 33.79 17.49 -41.29
C ILE A 2 34.28 17.41 -39.81
N LYS A 3 35.50 16.90 -39.57
CA LYS A 3 36.15 16.74 -38.24
C LYS A 3 37.36 17.68 -38.06
N SER A 4 37.83 17.76 -36.80
CA SER A 4 39.16 18.20 -36.32
C SER A 4 39.38 19.72 -36.26
N THR A 5 40.03 20.28 -35.23
CA THR A 5 41.33 19.94 -34.59
C THR A 5 41.30 20.09 -33.05
N SER A 6 41.99 19.27 -32.24
CA SER A 6 43.37 19.44 -31.70
C SER A 6 43.59 20.76 -30.94
N ALA A 7 44.23 20.85 -29.76
CA ALA A 7 44.97 19.91 -28.89
C ALA A 7 44.74 20.34 -27.39
N ALA A 8 45.48 19.99 -26.33
CA ALA A 8 46.77 19.31 -26.13
C ALA A 8 46.86 18.67 -24.70
N MET A 9 48.05 18.19 -24.31
CA MET A 9 48.38 17.72 -22.95
C MET A 9 49.02 18.82 -22.08
N LEU A 10 48.93 18.68 -20.76
CA LEU A 10 50.02 19.03 -19.84
C LEU A 10 49.90 18.21 -18.55
N ALA A 11 51.00 17.57 -18.13
CA ALA A 11 51.07 16.73 -16.94
C ALA A 11 52.17 17.23 -16.00
N THR A 12 51.85 17.38 -14.71
CA THR A 12 52.84 17.58 -13.63
C THR A 12 52.34 17.00 -12.29
N THR A 13 52.83 15.81 -11.95
CA THR A 13 53.14 15.39 -10.57
C THR A 13 54.68 15.51 -10.39
N PRO A 14 55.31 15.33 -9.19
CA PRO A 14 54.79 14.75 -7.94
C PRO A 14 55.22 15.46 -6.64
N ALA A 15 54.68 14.98 -5.50
CA ALA A 15 55.45 14.70 -4.27
C ALA A 15 54.61 13.85 -3.29
N ALA A 16 55.26 12.97 -2.54
CA ALA A 16 54.65 12.18 -1.47
C ALA A 16 55.54 12.20 -0.21
N VAL A 17 55.00 11.69 0.91
CA VAL A 17 55.66 10.94 2.02
C VAL A 17 55.22 11.44 3.42
N GLY A 18 54.88 10.46 4.29
CA GLY A 18 54.77 10.62 5.75
C GLY A 18 53.33 10.74 6.28
N GLY A 19 52.77 9.83 7.09
CA GLY A 19 53.31 8.59 7.66
C GLY A 19 53.50 8.67 9.17
N ALA A 20 52.46 8.39 9.96
CA ALA A 20 52.56 8.19 11.41
C ALA A 20 51.51 7.18 11.94
N ARG A 21 52.00 6.08 12.53
CA ARG A 21 51.24 5.19 13.44
C ARG A 21 51.64 5.53 14.88
N LEU A 22 50.71 5.49 15.83
CA LEU A 22 50.86 5.17 17.27
C LEU A 22 49.48 5.39 17.95
N ALA A 23 49.06 4.72 19.02
CA ALA A 23 49.27 3.34 19.47
C ALA A 23 48.21 3.02 20.56
N SER A 24 47.94 1.74 20.76
CA SER A 24 47.03 1.21 21.80
C SER A 24 47.44 1.56 23.23
N ARG A 25 46.47 1.69 24.15
CA ARG A 25 46.67 1.32 25.57
C ARG A 25 45.39 0.83 26.25
N ASN A 26 45.50 -0.32 26.91
CA ASN A 26 44.47 -0.94 27.74
C ASN A 26 44.34 -0.25 29.10
N ALA A 27 43.14 -0.30 29.69
CA ALA A 27 42.93 -0.46 31.14
C ALA A 27 41.54 -1.08 31.39
N ALA A 28 41.39 -1.91 32.42
CA ALA A 28 40.16 -2.66 32.69
C ALA A 28 39.74 -2.56 34.17
N ALA A 29 38.42 -2.49 34.38
CA ALA A 29 37.70 -2.82 35.63
C ALA A 29 38.02 -1.94 36.89
N PRO A 30 37.24 -2.01 38.01
CA PRO A 30 36.11 -2.92 38.31
C PRO A 30 34.83 -2.26 38.89
N LEU A 31 33.83 -3.11 39.20
CA LEU A 31 32.61 -2.77 39.93
C LEU A 31 32.87 -2.29 41.37
N ARG A 32 31.96 -1.47 41.92
CA ARG A 32 31.30 -1.76 43.21
C ARG A 32 30.03 -0.93 43.46
N ALA A 33 29.09 -1.53 44.19
CA ALA A 33 27.84 -0.92 44.65
C ALA A 33 27.92 -0.48 46.12
N ALA A 34 27.04 0.43 46.58
CA ALA A 34 26.39 0.38 47.90
C ALA A 34 25.31 1.46 48.13
N ALA A 35 24.21 1.04 48.76
CA ALA A 35 23.37 1.73 49.77
C ALA A 35 22.99 3.23 49.56
N SER A 36 21.73 3.60 49.26
CA SER A 36 20.45 3.45 50.00
C SER A 36 20.17 4.50 51.10
N LYS A 37 18.99 5.13 51.03
CA LYS A 37 17.89 5.10 52.04
C LYS A 37 16.73 6.03 51.63
N GLY A 38 15.49 5.53 51.72
CA GLY A 38 14.29 6.31 51.33
C GLY A 38 13.01 5.48 51.18
N ASN A 39 12.79 4.49 52.05
CA ASN A 39 11.50 3.79 52.24
C ASN A 39 10.85 4.36 53.53
N PRO A 40 9.58 4.08 53.94
CA PRO A 40 8.63 3.04 53.49
C PRO A 40 7.19 3.61 53.20
N ILE A 41 6.05 2.90 53.01
CA ILE A 41 5.41 1.82 53.78
C ILE A 41 4.37 1.02 52.93
N PHE A 42 4.48 -0.32 53.01
CA PHE A 42 3.49 -1.44 52.94
C PHE A 42 2.19 -1.31 52.10
N ALA A 43 1.75 -2.25 51.22
CA ALA A 43 1.94 -3.70 50.97
C ALA A 43 0.82 -4.66 51.47
N LEU A 44 0.69 -5.81 50.78
CA LEU A 44 -0.14 -7.02 51.08
C LEU A 44 -1.64 -6.89 50.75
N THR A 45 -2.40 -7.89 50.24
CA THR A 45 -2.14 -9.27 49.74
C THR A 45 -3.35 -9.77 48.89
N PRO A 46 -3.25 -10.87 48.11
CA PRO A 46 -4.33 -11.35 47.25
C PRO A 46 -5.38 -12.19 47.99
N ARG A 47 -6.58 -12.34 47.40
CA ARG A 47 -7.59 -13.33 47.82
C ARG A 47 -8.32 -13.94 46.62
N GLY A 48 -8.15 -15.24 46.43
CA GLY A 48 -9.17 -16.08 45.79
C GLY A 48 -10.06 -16.74 46.85
N ARG A 49 -11.35 -16.97 46.54
CA ARG A 49 -12.16 -17.97 47.25
C ARG A 49 -13.33 -18.45 46.40
N ALA A 50 -13.46 -19.77 46.27
CA ALA A 50 -14.55 -20.41 45.53
C ALA A 50 -15.85 -20.52 46.36
N ARG A 51 -16.99 -20.70 45.66
CA ARG A 51 -18.21 -21.36 46.15
C ARG A 51 -18.86 -22.17 45.01
N GLY A 52 -19.29 -23.40 45.30
CA GLY A 52 -20.28 -24.13 44.49
C GLY A 52 -21.73 -23.66 44.80
N ALA A 53 -22.80 -24.32 44.33
CA ALA A 53 -22.88 -25.69 43.81
C ALA A 53 -24.19 -25.96 42.99
N THR A 54 -24.46 -27.24 42.72
CA THR A 54 -25.78 -27.91 42.47
C THR A 54 -26.49 -27.86 41.10
N THR A 55 -26.07 -28.76 40.19
CA THR A 55 -26.82 -29.96 39.67
C THR A 55 -28.17 -29.91 38.92
N ARG A 56 -28.17 -30.61 37.75
CA ARG A 56 -29.23 -31.44 37.08
C ARG A 56 -30.44 -30.69 36.45
N ALA A 57 -31.11 -31.19 35.40
CA ALA A 57 -31.12 -32.51 34.72
C ALA A 57 -31.27 -32.38 33.17
N ALA A 58 -30.72 -33.27 32.33
CA ALA A 58 -31.36 -34.43 31.64
C ALA A 58 -32.45 -34.08 30.59
N ALA A 59 -32.61 -34.76 29.43
CA ALA A 59 -31.78 -35.74 28.69
C ALA A 59 -32.41 -36.01 27.29
N GLY A 60 -31.68 -36.54 26.29
CA GLY A 60 -32.32 -37.12 25.09
C GLY A 60 -31.47 -37.38 23.83
N LYS A 61 -30.94 -38.62 23.71
CA LYS A 61 -30.95 -39.54 22.53
C LYS A 61 -31.31 -38.99 21.13
N THR A 62 -30.76 -39.42 19.98
CA THR A 62 -29.80 -40.49 19.59
C THR A 62 -29.57 -40.45 18.07
N ARG A 63 -28.33 -40.65 17.57
CA ARG A 63 -27.93 -41.65 16.53
C ARG A 63 -26.65 -41.26 15.78
N SER A 64 -25.61 -42.08 15.95
CA SER A 64 -24.69 -42.44 14.86
C SER A 64 -25.46 -43.23 13.78
N GLY A 65 -25.07 -43.30 12.51
CA GLY A 65 -23.88 -42.79 11.82
C GLY A 65 -23.49 -43.76 10.70
N LYS A 66 -22.95 -43.30 9.57
CA LYS A 66 -22.14 -44.05 8.59
C LYS A 66 -21.74 -43.17 7.40
N THR A 67 -20.47 -42.80 7.35
CA THR A 67 -19.76 -42.37 6.13
C THR A 67 -18.41 -43.09 6.10
N LEU A 68 -17.85 -43.23 4.90
CA LEU A 68 -16.77 -44.18 4.60
C LEU A 68 -15.38 -43.71 5.10
N PRO A 69 -14.41 -44.63 5.28
CA PRO A 69 -13.07 -44.28 5.73
C PRO A 69 -12.21 -43.75 4.58
N GLY A 70 -11.40 -42.71 4.85
CA GLY A 70 -10.33 -42.29 3.94
C GLY A 70 -10.40 -40.85 3.44
N ASN A 71 -10.15 -39.89 4.33
CA ASN A 71 -9.19 -38.79 4.11
C ASN A 71 -9.06 -38.01 5.42
N ALA A 72 -7.86 -37.96 5.97
CA ALA A 72 -7.59 -37.26 7.22
C ALA A 72 -7.44 -35.76 6.93
N GLU A 73 -8.32 -34.99 7.56
CA GLU A 73 -8.11 -33.61 8.03
C GLU A 73 -7.44 -32.64 7.04
N ASP A 74 -8.30 -32.10 6.17
CA ASP A 74 -8.06 -30.90 5.39
C ASP A 74 -8.04 -29.67 6.32
N GLU A 75 -6.94 -29.45 7.04
CA GLU A 75 -6.72 -28.28 7.93
C GLU A 75 -6.51 -26.97 7.14
N ARG A 76 -7.31 -26.71 6.11
CA ARG A 76 -7.47 -25.37 5.55
C ARG A 76 -8.45 -24.59 6.44
N PRO A 77 -8.09 -23.41 6.97
CA PRO A 77 -9.04 -22.59 7.71
C PRO A 77 -10.18 -22.18 6.77
N PHE A 78 -11.33 -22.84 6.93
CA PHE A 78 -12.55 -22.49 6.21
C PHE A 78 -13.09 -21.17 6.77
N PHE A 79 -13.24 -20.18 5.91
CA PHE A 79 -13.73 -18.86 6.28
C PHE A 79 -15.20 -18.94 6.70
N ASP A 80 -15.49 -18.89 8.02
CA ASP A 80 -16.85 -18.59 8.47
C ASP A 80 -17.08 -17.08 8.30
N SER A 81 -17.86 -16.72 7.29
CA SER A 81 -18.25 -15.34 7.04
C SER A 81 -18.94 -14.69 8.23
N LYS A 82 -19.45 -15.46 9.21
CA LYS A 82 -20.01 -14.93 10.46
C LYS A 82 -18.98 -14.35 11.42
N GLU A 83 -17.71 -14.76 11.38
CA GLU A 83 -16.69 -14.15 12.26
C GLU A 83 -16.35 -12.72 11.80
N ALA A 84 -16.36 -12.47 10.48
CA ALA A 84 -16.26 -11.11 9.92
C ALA A 84 -17.49 -10.22 10.24
N TYR A 85 -18.60 -10.82 10.67
CA TYR A 85 -19.81 -10.14 11.15
C TYR A 85 -20.09 -10.42 12.64
N ASP A 86 -19.10 -10.84 13.44
CA ASP A 86 -19.34 -11.07 14.87
C ASP A 86 -19.44 -9.77 15.67
N VAL A 87 -20.63 -9.17 15.59
CA VAL A 87 -21.02 -8.02 16.39
C VAL A 87 -21.35 -8.37 17.85
N SER A 88 -20.91 -9.53 18.38
CA SER A 88 -21.15 -9.91 19.78
C SER A 88 -20.57 -8.91 20.77
N GLY A 89 -19.46 -8.24 20.43
CA GLY A 89 -18.88 -7.13 21.21
C GLY A 89 -19.83 -5.93 21.37
N TYR A 90 -20.69 -5.67 20.38
CA TYR A 90 -21.61 -4.53 20.36
C TYR A 90 -22.88 -4.75 21.18
N LYS A 91 -23.10 -5.95 21.75
CA LYS A 91 -24.34 -6.30 22.46
C LYS A 91 -24.50 -5.66 23.86
N ASN A 92 -23.53 -4.89 24.33
CA ASN A 92 -23.46 -4.43 25.73
C ASN A 92 -23.38 -2.90 25.94
N PHE A 93 -23.65 -2.08 24.93
CA PHE A 93 -23.74 -0.62 25.11
C PHE A 93 -24.94 -0.24 25.98
N LYS A 94 -24.69 0.48 27.07
CA LYS A 94 -25.67 0.85 28.10
C LYS A 94 -26.31 2.21 27.84
N SER A 95 -25.82 2.96 26.84
CA SER A 95 -26.41 4.21 26.40
C SER A 95 -26.12 4.49 24.91
N ARG A 96 -26.90 5.38 24.30
CA ARG A 96 -26.61 5.90 22.96
C ARG A 96 -25.26 6.61 22.87
N GLN A 97 -24.78 7.20 23.96
CA GLN A 97 -23.48 7.86 24.01
C GLN A 97 -22.32 6.85 24.05
N GLU A 98 -22.47 5.73 24.75
CA GLU A 98 -21.47 4.64 24.72
C GLU A 98 -21.38 3.99 23.32
N LEU A 99 -22.51 3.89 22.60
CA LEU A 99 -22.54 3.48 21.19
C LEU A 99 -21.92 4.55 20.26
N ARG A 100 -22.16 5.84 20.52
CA ARG A 100 -21.56 6.98 19.79
C ARG A 100 -20.03 6.96 19.93
N ASP A 101 -19.54 6.87 21.16
CA ASP A 101 -18.12 6.89 21.48
C ASP A 101 -17.42 5.62 20.97
N ALA A 102 -18.10 4.47 20.96
CA ALA A 102 -17.59 3.24 20.36
C ALA A 102 -17.62 3.26 18.82
N ALA A 103 -18.65 3.80 18.17
CA ALA A 103 -18.67 3.96 16.72
C ALA A 103 -17.58 4.92 16.22
N LEU A 104 -17.28 5.96 17.02
CA LEU A 104 -16.13 6.85 16.82
C LEU A 104 -14.77 6.16 17.02
N LEU A 105 -14.71 5.06 17.77
CA LEU A 105 -13.47 4.28 18.00
C LEU A 105 -13.27 3.11 17.01
N ASP A 106 -14.36 2.47 16.56
CA ASP A 106 -14.32 1.06 16.15
C ASP A 106 -14.64 0.81 14.66
N ARG A 107 -15.05 1.83 13.88
CA ARG A 107 -15.26 1.66 12.43
C ARG A 107 -15.03 2.87 11.53
N HIS A 108 -14.55 4.01 12.06
CA HIS A 108 -14.50 5.27 11.33
C HIS A 108 -13.14 5.98 11.40
N TRP A 109 -12.14 5.38 10.74
CA TRP A 109 -10.82 5.99 10.50
C TRP A 109 -10.43 6.02 9.01
N TYR A 110 -11.37 5.88 8.08
CA TYR A 110 -11.05 5.99 6.65
C TYR A 110 -12.10 6.85 5.93
N PRO A 111 -11.71 7.87 5.14
CA PRO A 111 -12.64 8.67 4.34
C PRO A 111 -13.34 7.83 3.29
N THR A 112 -14.49 8.26 2.77
CA THR A 112 -15.11 7.53 1.64
C THR A 112 -14.14 7.49 0.46
N ASN A 113 -13.91 6.29 -0.11
CA ASN A 113 -13.05 6.17 -1.30
C ASN A 113 -13.59 7.06 -2.43
N PRO A 114 -12.73 7.85 -3.09
CA PRO A 114 -13.09 8.56 -4.30
C PRO A 114 -13.56 7.58 -5.38
N GLU A 115 -14.60 7.94 -6.11
CA GLU A 115 -15.01 7.14 -7.26
C GLU A 115 -13.98 7.24 -8.39
N SER A 116 -13.55 6.10 -8.90
CA SER A 116 -12.86 5.97 -10.18
C SER A 116 -13.77 6.45 -11.31
N ARG A 117 -13.24 7.30 -12.20
CA ARG A 117 -13.97 7.88 -13.34
C ARG A 117 -13.42 7.36 -14.66
N THR A 118 -14.23 7.55 -15.71
CA THR A 118 -13.85 7.24 -17.11
C THR A 118 -12.92 8.27 -17.73
N TYR A 119 -12.64 9.36 -17.00
CA TYR A 119 -11.69 10.42 -17.34
C TYR A 119 -10.52 10.43 -16.36
N GLN A 120 -9.42 11.03 -16.78
CA GLN A 120 -8.20 11.15 -15.98
C GLN A 120 -8.47 11.96 -14.71
N GLN A 121 -7.99 11.46 -13.57
CA GLN A 121 -8.13 12.14 -12.30
C GLN A 121 -6.77 12.60 -11.74
N THR A 122 -6.84 13.62 -10.87
CA THR A 122 -5.74 14.09 -10.05
C THR A 122 -6.24 14.34 -8.62
N VAL A 123 -5.33 14.46 -7.65
CA VAL A 123 -5.70 14.86 -6.29
C VAL A 123 -6.29 16.28 -6.31
N ARG A 124 -7.34 16.52 -5.53
CA ARG A 124 -8.02 17.83 -5.44
C ARG A 124 -7.16 18.88 -4.75
N ARG A 125 -6.44 18.45 -3.72
CA ARG A 125 -5.47 19.22 -2.95
C ARG A 125 -4.23 18.38 -2.73
N SER A 126 -3.14 19.05 -2.43
CA SER A 126 -1.92 18.40 -2.01
C SER A 126 -2.05 17.83 -0.60
N PHE A 127 -1.31 16.75 -0.34
CA PHE A 127 -1.12 16.22 1.01
C PHE A 127 0.35 15.91 1.24
N THR A 128 0.80 16.02 2.49
CA THR A 128 2.19 15.82 2.87
C THR A 128 2.29 14.73 3.95
N LEU A 129 3.21 13.79 3.78
CA LEU A 129 3.54 12.78 4.79
C LEU A 129 5.04 12.82 5.09
N ILE A 130 5.35 12.72 6.38
CA ILE A 130 6.72 12.73 6.91
C ILE A 130 6.91 11.45 7.72
N SER A 131 7.96 10.68 7.41
CA SER A 131 8.39 9.54 8.23
C SER A 131 9.86 9.22 7.95
N VAL A 132 10.36 8.15 8.54
CA VAL A 132 11.70 7.64 8.24
C VAL A 132 11.72 6.92 6.88
N GLY A 133 12.82 7.07 6.12
CA GLY A 133 13.11 6.21 4.97
C GLY A 133 13.52 4.82 5.42
N LEU A 134 13.00 3.76 4.79
CA LEU A 134 13.31 2.37 5.17
C LEU A 134 14.82 2.13 5.10
N HIS A 135 15.42 2.45 3.96
CA HIS A 135 16.83 2.16 3.67
C HIS A 135 17.77 3.26 4.15
N SER A 136 17.38 4.53 4.00
CA SER A 136 18.16 5.69 4.40
C SER A 136 18.31 5.77 5.91
N GLY A 137 17.24 5.52 6.66
CA GLY A 137 17.14 5.80 8.08
C GLY A 137 17.09 7.29 8.44
N GLU A 138 17.01 8.16 7.43
CA GLU A 138 16.82 9.60 7.57
C GLU A 138 15.33 9.94 7.58
N TRP A 139 14.98 11.16 7.98
CA TRP A 139 13.63 11.67 7.78
C TRP A 139 13.43 12.04 6.32
N GLU A 140 12.38 11.50 5.70
CA GLU A 140 11.98 11.76 4.33
C GLU A 140 10.59 12.39 4.34
N THR A 141 10.38 13.39 3.47
CA THR A 141 9.08 14.05 3.29
C THR A 141 8.61 13.84 1.86
N VAL A 142 7.37 13.38 1.71
CA VAL A 142 6.69 13.32 0.40
C VAL A 142 5.47 14.23 0.40
N ARG A 143 5.36 15.08 -0.62
CA ARG A 143 4.14 15.85 -0.91
C ARG A 143 3.60 15.43 -2.27
N VAL A 144 2.35 14.97 -2.30
CA VAL A 144 1.64 14.65 -3.55
C VAL A 144 0.79 15.85 -3.91
N CYS A 145 0.95 16.39 -5.11
CA CYS A 145 0.31 17.61 -5.60
C CYS A 145 -0.52 17.35 -6.86
N PRO A 146 -1.55 18.19 -7.13
CA PRO A 146 -2.30 18.16 -8.38
C PRO A 146 -1.39 18.28 -9.61
N ALA A 147 -1.73 17.57 -10.69
CA ALA A 147 -1.04 17.66 -11.97
C ALA A 147 -2.03 17.74 -13.15
N ARG A 148 -1.56 18.24 -14.29
CA ARG A 148 -2.38 18.44 -15.49
C ARG A 148 -2.63 17.11 -16.21
N ALA A 149 -3.72 17.04 -16.97
CA ALA A 149 -4.01 15.87 -17.79
C ALA A 149 -2.89 15.59 -18.79
N GLY A 150 -2.44 14.34 -18.85
CA GLY A 150 -1.33 13.92 -19.71
C GLY A 150 0.06 14.27 -19.18
N GLU A 151 0.22 14.73 -17.94
CA GLU A 151 1.54 14.76 -17.26
C GLU A 151 1.89 13.41 -16.61
N GLY A 152 0.88 12.61 -16.25
CA GLY A 152 1.06 11.36 -15.52
C GLY A 152 1.54 11.55 -14.08
N ARG A 153 2.01 10.46 -13.48
CA ARG A 153 2.69 10.48 -12.18
C ARG A 153 4.19 10.70 -12.40
N TYR A 154 4.77 11.71 -11.77
CA TYR A 154 6.20 11.98 -11.83
C TYR A 154 6.74 12.49 -10.49
N PHE A 155 7.97 12.09 -10.17
CA PHE A 155 8.67 12.56 -8.99
C PHE A 155 9.54 13.77 -9.30
N VAL A 156 9.71 14.66 -8.32
CA VAL A 156 10.64 15.79 -8.35
C VAL A 156 11.38 15.81 -7.01
N ARG A 157 12.71 15.72 -7.05
CA ARG A 157 13.54 15.98 -5.85
C ARG A 157 13.60 17.49 -5.63
N VAL A 158 13.00 17.97 -4.54
CA VAL A 158 12.96 19.40 -4.24
C VAL A 158 14.08 19.81 -3.27
N PRO A 159 14.57 21.06 -3.32
CA PRO A 159 15.52 21.56 -2.34
C PRO A 159 14.95 21.53 -0.91
N PRO A 160 15.78 21.30 0.12
CA PRO A 160 15.34 21.30 1.53
C PRO A 160 14.59 22.58 1.93
N GLY A 161 13.41 22.39 2.52
CA GLY A 161 12.50 23.47 2.94
C GLY A 161 11.58 24.00 1.84
N THR A 162 11.51 23.35 0.68
CA THR A 162 10.51 23.65 -0.37
C THR A 162 9.10 23.20 0.05
N ILE A 163 9.03 22.13 0.83
CA ILE A 163 7.81 21.68 1.50
C ILE A 163 7.79 22.34 2.89
N PRO A 164 6.77 23.12 3.26
CA PRO A 164 6.69 23.73 4.59
C PRO A 164 6.65 22.68 5.70
N GLU A 165 7.35 22.90 6.81
CA GLU A 165 7.37 21.95 7.94
C GLU A 165 5.97 21.64 8.49
N THR A 166 5.07 22.63 8.47
CA THR A 166 3.66 22.49 8.92
C THR A 166 2.74 21.86 7.87
N ALA A 167 3.23 21.50 6.68
CA ALA A 167 2.38 20.94 5.62
C ALA A 167 1.87 19.52 5.95
N ALA A 168 2.52 18.82 6.89
CA ALA A 168 2.04 17.54 7.43
C ALA A 168 1.01 17.71 8.56
N ASP A 169 0.79 18.93 9.06
CA ASP A 169 -0.26 19.25 10.04
C ASP A 169 -1.61 19.59 9.36
N ASP A 170 -1.66 19.68 8.02
CA ASP A 170 -2.90 19.95 7.28
C ASP A 170 -3.87 18.76 7.38
N VAL A 171 -4.98 18.98 8.07
CA VAL A 171 -6.08 18.02 8.29
C VAL A 171 -7.38 18.39 7.57
N GLU A 172 -7.37 19.42 6.72
CA GLU A 172 -8.57 19.89 6.01
C GLU A 172 -9.12 18.86 4.99
N GLY A 173 -10.39 19.01 4.60
CA GLY A 173 -11.05 18.17 3.59
C GLY A 173 -11.45 16.75 4.03
N GLY A 174 -10.89 16.23 5.14
CA GLY A 174 -11.18 14.88 5.59
C GLY A 174 -12.62 14.66 6.07
N ALA A 175 -13.12 13.43 5.93
CA ALA A 175 -14.48 13.01 6.30
C ALA A 175 -14.87 13.22 7.79
N PHE A 176 -13.92 13.65 8.63
CA PHE A 176 -14.10 13.97 10.05
C PHE A 176 -13.55 15.35 10.44
N ALA A 177 -13.24 16.23 9.47
CA ALA A 177 -12.77 17.58 9.72
C ALA A 177 -13.88 18.41 10.41
N ARG A 178 -13.77 18.64 11.72
CA ARG A 178 -14.79 19.38 12.49
C ARG A 178 -14.64 20.89 12.42
N GLU A 179 -13.55 21.37 11.84
CA GLU A 179 -13.27 22.80 11.73
C GLU A 179 -14.28 23.46 10.77
N GLY A 180 -14.83 24.61 11.19
CA GLY A 180 -15.87 25.32 10.45
C GLY A 180 -17.31 24.83 10.65
N LEU A 181 -17.54 23.69 11.32
CA LEU A 181 -18.90 23.22 11.65
C LEU A 181 -19.37 23.63 13.05
N THR A 182 -20.68 23.75 13.20
CA THR A 182 -21.33 23.85 14.52
C THR A 182 -21.38 22.50 15.25
N GLU A 183 -21.65 22.51 16.55
CA GLU A 183 -21.88 21.28 17.32
C GLU A 183 -23.07 20.48 16.77
N GLU A 184 -24.15 21.16 16.37
CA GLU A 184 -25.36 20.55 15.78
C GLU A 184 -25.02 19.85 14.45
N GLU A 185 -24.33 20.52 13.52
CA GLU A 185 -23.87 19.92 12.26
C GLU A 185 -22.90 18.75 12.49
N THR A 186 -22.07 18.81 13.55
CA THR A 186 -21.17 17.72 13.93
C THR A 186 -21.91 16.51 14.50
N GLU A 187 -23.01 16.72 15.25
CA GLU A 187 -23.87 15.63 15.69
C GLU A 187 -24.66 15.03 14.53
N ASP A 188 -25.21 15.88 13.64
CA ASP A 188 -25.97 15.44 12.47
C ASP A 188 -25.11 14.64 11.49
N MET A 189 -23.88 15.08 11.17
CA MET A 189 -22.94 14.27 10.39
C MET A 189 -22.76 12.86 10.96
N LEU A 190 -22.58 12.76 12.27
CA LEU A 190 -22.38 11.49 12.96
C LEU A 190 -23.66 10.64 12.96
N TYR A 191 -24.83 11.26 13.08
CA TYR A 191 -26.11 10.56 12.98
C TYR A 191 -26.41 10.08 11.55
N GLU A 192 -26.14 10.86 10.51
CA GLU A 192 -26.33 10.41 9.11
C GLU A 192 -25.32 9.32 8.73
N GLN A 193 -24.08 9.39 9.20
CA GLN A 193 -23.10 8.32 9.03
C GLN A 193 -23.55 7.01 9.71
N LEU A 194 -24.09 7.10 10.93
CA LEU A 194 -24.68 5.95 11.63
C LEU A 194 -25.94 5.41 10.94
N ARG A 195 -26.78 6.26 10.34
CA ARG A 195 -27.99 5.84 9.59
C ARG A 195 -27.62 5.14 8.28
N SER A 196 -26.65 5.67 7.55
CA SER A 196 -26.10 5.05 6.33
C SER A 196 -25.60 3.62 6.59
N MET A 197 -24.99 3.37 7.75
CA MET A 197 -24.56 2.02 8.16
C MET A 197 -25.68 1.06 8.56
N LEU A 198 -26.88 1.56 8.88
CA LEU A 198 -27.98 0.76 9.46
C LEU A 198 -29.03 0.32 8.43
N ASN A 199 -28.74 0.49 7.13
CA ASN A 199 -29.63 0.18 6.00
C ASN A 199 -31.00 0.87 6.12
N GLY A 200 -31.00 2.20 6.00
CA GLY A 200 -32.15 2.98 5.58
C GLY A 200 -31.85 3.68 4.26
N GLU A 201 -32.57 3.32 3.20
CA GLU A 201 -32.72 4.17 2.01
C GLU A 201 -33.59 5.37 2.40
N ASP A 202 -32.94 6.39 2.98
CA ASP A 202 -33.52 7.68 3.33
C ASP A 202 -32.80 8.71 2.44
N ASP A 203 -33.39 9.04 1.29
CA ASP A 203 -32.80 9.93 0.29
C ASP A 203 -32.46 11.30 0.93
N ASP A 204 -33.30 11.79 1.84
CA ASP A 204 -33.08 13.02 2.62
C ASP A 204 -31.79 12.94 3.46
N ALA A 205 -31.41 11.75 3.96
CA ALA A 205 -30.17 11.55 4.73
C ALA A 205 -28.93 11.61 3.83
N ALA A 206 -29.00 11.04 2.63
CA ALA A 206 -27.92 11.09 1.65
C ALA A 206 -27.70 12.52 1.12
N GLU A 207 -28.78 13.27 0.86
CA GLU A 207 -28.71 14.67 0.44
C GLU A 207 -28.09 15.55 1.53
N ARG A 208 -28.56 15.45 2.78
CA ARG A 208 -27.95 16.18 3.93
C ARG A 208 -26.48 15.83 4.16
N ALA A 209 -26.09 14.56 4.02
CA ALA A 209 -24.69 14.15 4.11
C ALA A 209 -23.83 14.76 2.98
N ALA A 210 -24.38 14.91 1.78
CA ALA A 210 -23.70 15.60 0.67
C ALA A 210 -23.59 17.11 0.91
N GLU A 211 -24.63 17.77 1.44
CA GLU A 211 -24.59 19.20 1.81
C GLU A 211 -23.55 19.49 2.90
N LEU A 212 -23.47 18.64 3.94
CA LEU A 212 -22.51 18.78 5.03
C LEU A 212 -21.06 18.58 4.54
N ARG A 213 -20.81 17.64 3.63
CA ARG A 213 -19.52 17.49 2.96
C ARG A 213 -19.18 18.70 2.10
N ALA A 214 -20.13 19.21 1.31
CA ALA A 214 -19.91 20.39 0.46
C ALA A 214 -19.55 21.66 1.25
N LYS A 215 -19.95 21.77 2.53
CA LYS A 215 -19.51 22.85 3.44
C LYS A 215 -18.06 22.71 3.91
N GLN A 216 -17.53 21.49 4.00
CA GLN A 216 -16.15 21.19 4.42
C GLN A 216 -15.17 21.16 3.23
N GLU A 217 -15.70 20.94 2.02
CA GLU A 217 -14.92 20.87 0.79
C GLU A 217 -14.32 22.22 0.40
N SER A 218 -13.08 22.45 0.84
CA SER A 218 -12.20 23.49 0.29
C SER A 218 -12.09 23.43 -1.25
N ALA A 219 -11.76 24.57 -1.86
CA ALA A 219 -11.51 24.67 -3.30
C ALA A 219 -10.37 23.72 -3.73
N ALA A 220 -10.42 23.25 -4.99
CA ALA A 220 -9.33 22.51 -5.58
C ALA A 220 -8.11 23.42 -5.80
N GLU A 221 -6.91 22.91 -5.51
CA GLU A 221 -5.64 23.57 -5.80
C GLU A 221 -5.30 23.43 -7.29
N SER A 222 -4.58 24.40 -7.85
CA SER A 222 -4.17 24.36 -9.25
C SER A 222 -2.81 23.64 -9.38
N PRO A 223 -2.61 22.80 -10.41
CA PRO A 223 -1.28 22.27 -10.73
C PRO A 223 -0.21 23.37 -10.91
N GLY A 224 -0.61 24.57 -11.32
CA GLY A 224 0.29 25.72 -11.48
C GLY A 224 0.82 26.30 -10.16
N ASP A 225 0.23 25.95 -9.01
CA ASP A 225 0.64 26.46 -7.70
C ASP A 225 1.91 25.77 -7.16
N PHE A 226 2.25 24.58 -7.69
CA PHE A 226 3.37 23.74 -7.23
C PHE A 226 4.56 23.69 -8.19
N GLY A 227 4.38 24.09 -9.45
CA GLY A 227 5.46 24.11 -10.43
C GLY A 227 5.00 24.43 -11.85
N SER A 228 5.97 24.75 -12.71
CA SER A 228 5.76 24.93 -14.15
C SER A 228 6.66 23.97 -14.91
N SER A 229 6.21 23.53 -16.09
CA SER A 229 7.04 22.78 -17.05
C SER A 229 8.32 23.51 -17.45
N ASP A 230 8.35 24.83 -17.29
CA ASP A 230 9.44 25.71 -17.71
C ASP A 230 10.44 26.01 -16.58
N SER A 231 10.29 25.39 -15.40
CA SER A 231 11.11 25.69 -14.21
C SER A 231 12.56 25.20 -14.29
N GLY A 232 12.88 24.34 -15.25
CA GLY A 232 14.18 23.66 -15.33
C GLY A 232 14.34 22.52 -14.30
N GLU A 233 13.26 22.11 -13.64
CA GLU A 233 13.25 20.96 -12.73
C GLU A 233 13.56 19.63 -13.44
N VAL A 234 14.23 18.71 -12.75
CA VAL A 234 14.41 17.34 -13.24
C VAL A 234 13.20 16.50 -12.80
N ARG A 235 12.31 16.22 -13.76
CA ARG A 235 11.21 15.28 -13.57
C ARG A 235 11.71 13.85 -13.73
N ILE A 236 11.29 12.96 -12.82
CA ILE A 236 11.53 11.53 -12.85
C ILE A 236 10.17 10.84 -13.06
N PRO A 237 9.75 10.58 -14.32
CA PRO A 237 8.48 9.90 -14.59
C PRO A 237 8.36 8.55 -13.87
N ALA A 238 7.18 8.23 -13.35
CA ALA A 238 6.85 6.92 -12.80
C ALA A 238 6.64 5.91 -13.94
N ALA A 239 7.72 5.56 -14.64
CA ALA A 239 7.70 4.81 -15.89
C ALA A 239 8.66 3.61 -15.88
N ALA A 240 8.23 2.49 -16.46
CA ALA A 240 8.97 1.22 -16.51
C ALA A 240 10.34 1.36 -17.20
N ALA A 241 10.51 2.34 -18.09
CA ALA A 241 11.78 2.63 -18.75
C ALA A 241 12.89 3.14 -17.80
N LEU A 242 12.54 3.64 -16.61
CA LEU A 242 13.48 4.12 -15.59
C LEU A 242 13.68 3.12 -14.44
N ALA A 243 12.89 2.04 -14.41
CA ALA A 243 12.93 1.01 -13.38
C ALA A 243 14.24 0.19 -13.42
N GLN A 244 14.91 0.09 -12.29
CA GLN A 244 16.21 -0.60 -12.17
C GLN A 244 16.04 -2.06 -11.72
N ASP A 245 16.52 -3.02 -12.52
CA ASP A 245 16.39 -4.46 -12.22
C ASP A 245 17.49 -5.02 -11.27
N ASN A 246 18.42 -4.17 -10.84
CA ASN A 246 19.54 -4.56 -9.97
C ASN A 246 19.18 -4.60 -8.47
N LEU A 247 17.99 -4.11 -8.08
CA LEU A 247 17.53 -4.03 -6.69
C LEU A 247 16.51 -5.13 -6.34
N ARG A 248 16.54 -5.55 -5.07
CA ARG A 248 15.73 -6.66 -4.55
C ARG A 248 14.79 -6.29 -3.39
N LEU A 249 15.04 -5.16 -2.72
CA LEU A 249 14.37 -4.79 -1.46
C LEU A 249 13.26 -3.76 -1.64
N SER A 250 13.30 -3.00 -2.73
CA SER A 250 12.33 -1.99 -3.12
C SER A 250 12.47 -1.72 -4.62
N MET A 251 11.51 -1.00 -5.20
CA MET A 251 11.62 -0.47 -6.55
C MET A 251 12.51 0.79 -6.56
N ARG A 252 13.22 1.00 -7.66
CA ARG A 252 14.01 2.22 -7.91
C ARG A 252 13.75 2.74 -9.31
N LEU A 253 13.48 4.03 -9.40
CA LEU A 253 13.52 4.81 -10.63
C LEU A 253 14.80 5.66 -10.64
N ALA A 254 15.41 5.86 -11.80
CA ALA A 254 16.53 6.79 -11.95
C ALA A 254 16.59 7.38 -13.36
N VAL A 255 16.79 8.69 -13.45
CA VAL A 255 17.13 9.39 -14.70
C VAL A 255 18.65 9.44 -14.87
N ASP A 256 19.38 9.66 -13.78
CA ASP A 256 20.84 9.69 -13.69
C ASP A 256 21.30 9.28 -12.27
N ASP A 257 22.60 9.44 -11.98
CA ASP A 257 23.21 9.04 -10.69
C ASP A 257 22.69 9.86 -9.50
N ASP A 258 22.34 11.14 -9.70
CA ASP A 258 21.88 12.08 -8.67
C ASP A 258 20.34 12.14 -8.57
N ASN A 259 19.64 11.89 -9.68
CA ASN A 259 18.19 11.94 -9.82
C ASN A 259 17.58 10.53 -9.80
N GLY A 260 17.60 9.90 -8.62
CA GLY A 260 16.94 8.63 -8.33
C GLY A 260 15.86 8.74 -7.26
N VAL A 261 14.90 7.82 -7.31
CA VAL A 261 13.86 7.59 -6.29
C VAL A 261 13.84 6.12 -5.90
N ILE A 262 13.76 5.82 -4.61
CA ILE A 262 13.63 4.45 -4.08
C ILE A 262 12.39 4.28 -3.19
N THR A 263 11.92 3.05 -3.04
CA THR A 263 10.81 2.67 -2.13
C THR A 263 9.46 3.28 -2.57
N CYS A 264 9.32 3.57 -3.86
CA CYS A 264 8.14 4.23 -4.44
C CYS A 264 6.92 3.31 -4.61
N GLU A 265 7.10 1.99 -4.54
CA GLU A 265 6.08 0.97 -4.80
C GLU A 265 4.80 1.13 -3.97
N HIS A 266 4.89 1.41 -2.66
CA HIS A 266 3.69 1.52 -1.80
C HIS A 266 2.85 2.75 -2.14
N LEU A 267 3.50 3.91 -2.35
CA LEU A 267 2.84 5.15 -2.75
C LEU A 267 2.19 4.98 -4.12
N LEU A 268 2.95 4.47 -5.10
CA LEU A 268 2.44 4.23 -6.44
C LEU A 268 1.28 3.22 -6.47
N SER A 269 1.29 2.21 -5.58
CA SER A 269 0.20 1.27 -5.39
C SER A 269 -1.09 1.95 -4.90
N ALA A 270 -0.98 2.86 -3.92
CA ALA A 270 -2.12 3.65 -3.46
C ALA A 270 -2.65 4.59 -4.56
N LEU A 271 -1.76 5.32 -5.25
CA LEU A 271 -2.15 6.25 -6.31
C LEU A 271 -2.86 5.52 -7.46
N GLU A 272 -2.33 4.39 -7.93
CA GLU A 272 -2.96 3.58 -8.98
C GLU A 272 -4.34 3.06 -8.55
N ALA A 273 -4.45 2.49 -7.35
CA ALA A 273 -5.67 1.83 -6.90
C ALA A 273 -6.80 2.78 -6.50
N ILE A 274 -6.47 3.99 -6.03
CA ILE A 274 -7.44 5.06 -5.74
C ILE A 274 -7.85 5.81 -7.03
N GLY A 275 -7.06 5.71 -8.11
CA GLY A 275 -7.37 6.32 -9.40
C GLY A 275 -6.67 7.65 -9.67
N VAL A 276 -5.53 7.93 -9.04
CA VAL A 276 -4.70 9.10 -9.32
C VAL A 276 -3.84 8.83 -10.56
N ASP A 277 -4.27 9.33 -11.71
CA ASP A 277 -3.58 9.16 -13.00
C ASP A 277 -2.51 10.23 -13.23
N ASN A 278 -2.74 11.45 -12.75
CA ASN A 278 -1.80 12.56 -12.83
C ASN A 278 -1.46 13.08 -11.43
N ALA A 279 -0.17 13.12 -11.09
CA ALA A 279 0.32 13.70 -9.84
C ALA A 279 1.78 14.16 -9.95
N ARG A 280 2.06 15.33 -9.39
CA ARG A 280 3.42 15.78 -9.09
C ARG A 280 3.77 15.26 -7.70
N ILE A 281 4.85 14.51 -7.57
CA ILE A 281 5.26 13.89 -6.30
C ILE A 281 6.60 14.51 -5.88
N GLU A 282 6.55 15.43 -4.93
CA GLU A 282 7.73 16.12 -4.42
C GLU A 282 8.38 15.33 -3.29
N LEU A 283 9.70 15.18 -3.34
CA LEU A 283 10.52 14.52 -2.33
C LEU A 283 11.53 15.49 -1.76
N ASP A 284 11.40 15.80 -0.47
CA ASP A 284 12.41 16.52 0.31
C ASP A 284 13.13 15.51 1.22
N GLY A 285 14.44 15.37 1.03
CA GLY A 285 15.27 14.34 1.67
C GLY A 285 16.26 13.65 0.74
N SER A 286 16.56 12.38 1.04
CA SER A 286 17.58 11.59 0.33
C SER A 286 17.13 11.10 -1.04
N GLY A 287 15.83 11.17 -1.34
CA GLY A 287 15.21 10.56 -2.52
C GLY A 287 14.58 9.20 -2.24
N GLU A 288 14.31 8.87 -0.98
CA GLU A 288 13.50 7.72 -0.58
C GLU A 288 12.07 8.18 -0.27
N VAL A 289 11.07 7.40 -0.69
CA VAL A 289 9.69 7.63 -0.23
C VAL A 289 9.58 7.12 1.22
N PRO A 290 9.02 7.90 2.16
CA PRO A 290 8.92 7.50 3.57
C PRO A 290 8.13 6.19 3.75
N ILE A 291 8.60 5.30 4.63
CA ILE A 291 8.04 3.93 4.73
C ILE A 291 6.70 3.85 5.45
N MET A 292 6.34 4.88 6.22
CA MET A 292 5.15 4.93 7.06
C MET A 292 5.06 3.70 8.01
N ASP A 293 3.95 2.96 8.00
CA ASP A 293 3.78 1.70 8.73
C ASP A 293 4.19 0.46 7.89
N GLY A 294 4.84 0.67 6.75
CA GLY A 294 5.22 -0.38 5.80
C GLY A 294 4.10 -0.86 4.89
N SER A 295 2.92 -0.24 4.95
CA SER A 295 1.79 -0.50 4.06
C SER A 295 1.57 0.67 3.09
N ALA A 296 0.49 0.62 2.32
CA ALA A 296 0.04 1.71 1.46
C ALA A 296 -1.16 2.48 2.06
N TYR A 297 -1.62 2.09 3.26
CA TYR A 297 -2.86 2.58 3.86
C TYR A 297 -2.85 4.09 4.10
N GLN A 298 -1.75 4.65 4.60
CA GLN A 298 -1.67 6.09 4.87
C GLN A 298 -1.68 6.91 3.57
N PHE A 299 -1.00 6.48 2.52
CA PHE A 299 -1.07 7.13 1.20
C PHE A 299 -2.49 7.08 0.62
N ALA A 300 -3.17 5.94 0.74
CA ALA A 300 -4.56 5.80 0.28
C ALA A 300 -5.52 6.69 1.11
N TYR A 301 -5.36 6.70 2.43
CA TYR A 301 -6.12 7.54 3.36
C TYR A 301 -6.01 9.01 3.00
N GLU A 302 -4.80 9.50 2.75
CA GLU A 302 -4.58 10.89 2.36
C GLU A 302 -5.21 11.22 1.00
N CYS A 303 -5.11 10.33 0.01
CA CYS A 303 -5.80 10.49 -1.28
C CYS A 303 -7.32 10.56 -1.14
N ALA A 304 -7.90 9.71 -0.28
CA ALA A 304 -9.33 9.73 0.02
C ALA A 304 -9.73 10.94 0.89
N ARG A 305 -8.82 11.46 1.72
CA ARG A 305 -9.02 12.64 2.57
C ARG A 305 -9.10 13.91 1.73
N VAL A 306 -8.15 14.14 0.82
CA VAL A 306 -8.17 15.33 -0.05
C VAL A 306 -9.20 15.20 -1.17
N GLY A 307 -9.53 13.97 -1.57
CA GLY A 307 -10.44 13.67 -2.68
C GLY A 307 -9.79 13.85 -4.06
N LEU A 308 -10.49 13.40 -5.10
CA LEU A 308 -10.04 13.51 -6.49
C LEU A 308 -10.93 14.46 -7.30
N VAL A 309 -10.34 15.06 -8.32
CA VAL A 309 -11.02 15.90 -9.33
C VAL A 309 -10.60 15.49 -10.74
N PRO A 310 -11.37 15.86 -11.79
CA PRO A 310 -10.92 15.71 -13.17
C PRO A 310 -9.57 16.42 -13.37
N ALA A 311 -8.59 15.71 -13.94
CA ALA A 311 -7.38 16.34 -14.43
C ALA A 311 -7.72 17.05 -15.76
N HIS A 312 -7.31 18.31 -15.89
CA HIS A 312 -7.50 19.10 -17.11
C HIS A 312 -6.17 19.44 -17.77
N ALA A 313 -6.18 19.57 -19.10
CA ALA A 313 -5.07 20.14 -19.85
C ALA A 313 -5.04 21.68 -19.66
N ASP A 314 -3.88 22.30 -19.89
CA ASP A 314 -3.73 23.74 -19.68
C ASP A 314 -4.72 24.57 -20.52
N GLY A 315 -5.34 25.57 -19.89
CA GLY A 315 -6.38 26.40 -20.52
C GLY A 315 -7.65 25.66 -20.95
N SER A 316 -7.86 24.40 -20.53
CA SER A 316 -9.02 23.58 -20.88
C SER A 316 -9.84 23.20 -19.63
N THR A 317 -11.13 22.95 -19.82
CA THR A 317 -12.01 22.29 -18.84
C THR A 317 -12.58 20.97 -19.38
N ALA A 318 -12.03 20.46 -20.48
CA ALA A 318 -12.44 19.19 -21.06
C ALA A 318 -11.93 18.02 -20.19
N GLU A 319 -12.78 17.03 -19.99
CA GLU A 319 -12.41 15.74 -19.41
C GLU A 319 -11.60 14.94 -20.46
N VAL A 320 -10.44 14.44 -20.07
CA VAL A 320 -9.59 13.59 -20.93
C VAL A 320 -9.85 12.13 -20.59
N PRO A 321 -10.11 11.21 -21.55
CA PRO A 321 -10.40 9.81 -21.23
C PRO A 321 -9.27 9.09 -20.47
N ARG A 322 -9.65 8.28 -19.49
CA ARG A 322 -8.78 7.38 -18.73
C ARG A 322 -8.63 6.07 -19.50
N MET A 323 -7.41 5.72 -19.87
CA MET A 323 -7.11 4.53 -20.68
C MET A 323 -6.19 3.57 -19.92
N ALA A 324 -6.26 2.28 -20.26
CA ALA A 324 -5.38 1.22 -19.78
C ALA A 324 -4.83 0.42 -20.97
N TRP A 325 -3.82 -0.42 -20.70
CA TRP A 325 -3.30 -1.38 -21.67
C TRP A 325 -4.03 -2.72 -21.56
N ARG A 326 -4.41 -3.30 -22.70
CA ARG A 326 -4.82 -4.71 -22.81
C ARG A 326 -3.84 -5.46 -23.73
N PRO A 327 -2.86 -6.20 -23.16
CA PRO A 327 -2.04 -7.14 -23.92
C PRO A 327 -2.87 -8.30 -24.45
N SER A 328 -2.55 -8.77 -25.66
CA SER A 328 -3.32 -9.81 -26.36
C SER A 328 -2.73 -11.22 -26.27
N GLU A 329 -1.52 -11.36 -25.71
CA GLU A 329 -0.76 -12.61 -25.67
C GLU A 329 -0.37 -12.97 -24.23
N MET A 330 -0.20 -14.27 -23.96
CA MET A 330 0.35 -14.73 -22.68
C MET A 330 1.84 -14.41 -22.61
N ILE A 331 2.27 -13.72 -21.54
CA ILE A 331 3.66 -13.28 -21.34
C ILE A 331 4.16 -13.93 -20.06
N THR A 332 5.39 -14.43 -20.01
CA THR A 332 5.92 -15.09 -18.81
C THR A 332 7.41 -14.82 -18.64
N VAL A 333 7.80 -14.38 -17.45
CA VAL A 333 9.21 -14.20 -17.04
C VAL A 333 9.48 -15.08 -15.82
N ARG A 334 10.63 -15.74 -15.80
CA ARG A 334 11.05 -16.68 -14.74
C ARG A 334 12.45 -16.35 -14.21
N ASP A 335 12.68 -16.63 -12.93
CA ASP A 335 13.98 -16.56 -12.27
C ASP A 335 14.09 -17.71 -11.25
N GLY A 336 14.66 -18.84 -11.69
CA GLY A 336 14.62 -20.09 -10.94
C GLY A 336 13.20 -20.66 -10.86
N ASP A 337 12.69 -20.88 -9.65
CA ASP A 337 11.31 -21.32 -9.40
C ASP A 337 10.30 -20.16 -9.27
N ALA A 338 10.78 -18.91 -9.18
CA ALA A 338 9.93 -17.72 -9.20
C ALA A 338 9.48 -17.36 -10.61
N PHE A 339 8.27 -16.83 -10.75
CA PHE A 339 7.74 -16.37 -12.04
C PHE A 339 6.72 -15.23 -11.89
N VAL A 340 6.55 -14.47 -12.97
CA VAL A 340 5.40 -13.58 -13.20
C VAL A 340 4.85 -13.87 -14.60
N GLN A 341 3.54 -13.99 -14.71
CA GLN A 341 2.83 -14.32 -15.93
C GLN A 341 1.66 -13.36 -16.13
N PHE A 342 1.49 -12.85 -17.35
CA PHE A 342 0.26 -12.23 -17.83
C PHE A 342 -0.54 -13.28 -18.60
N ILE A 343 -1.84 -13.35 -18.34
CA ILE A 343 -2.81 -14.14 -19.09
C ILE A 343 -3.89 -13.17 -19.58
N PRO A 344 -4.17 -13.06 -20.90
CA PRO A 344 -5.24 -12.22 -21.40
C PRO A 344 -6.60 -12.63 -20.80
N ASP A 345 -7.30 -11.67 -20.20
CA ASP A 345 -8.63 -11.86 -19.61
C ASP A 345 -9.52 -10.64 -19.94
N ALA A 346 -10.82 -10.76 -19.71
CA ALA A 346 -11.77 -9.67 -19.87
C ALA A 346 -11.62 -8.60 -18.78
N VAL A 347 -11.22 -8.99 -17.56
CA VAL A 347 -11.10 -8.12 -16.38
C VAL A 347 -9.68 -8.13 -15.80
N THR A 348 -9.30 -7.07 -15.06
CA THR A 348 -8.08 -7.08 -14.25
C THR A 348 -8.20 -8.07 -13.08
N LYS A 349 -7.25 -8.99 -12.97
CA LYS A 349 -7.12 -9.89 -11.84
C LYS A 349 -5.67 -9.99 -11.40
N LEU A 350 -5.43 -9.97 -10.09
CA LEU A 350 -4.09 -10.06 -9.52
C LEU A 350 -4.03 -11.27 -8.57
N THR A 351 -3.17 -12.24 -8.85
CA THR A 351 -2.93 -13.40 -7.97
C THR A 351 -1.48 -13.46 -7.58
N TYR A 352 -1.21 -13.58 -6.28
CA TYR A 352 0.15 -13.66 -5.76
C TYR A 352 0.33 -14.84 -4.82
N GLY A 353 1.32 -15.68 -5.11
CA GLY A 353 1.77 -16.77 -4.24
C GLY A 353 3.12 -16.47 -3.61
N VAL A 354 3.21 -16.65 -2.30
CA VAL A 354 4.47 -16.58 -1.54
C VAL A 354 4.79 -17.95 -0.94
N ASP A 355 6.08 -18.30 -0.95
CA ASP A 355 6.59 -19.47 -0.24
C ASP A 355 7.87 -19.07 0.49
N PHE A 356 7.77 -19.02 1.82
CA PHE A 356 8.85 -18.73 2.76
C PHE A 356 9.17 -19.94 3.64
N THR A 357 8.62 -21.14 3.36
CA THR A 357 8.82 -22.33 4.20
C THR A 357 10.29 -22.73 4.39
N TYR A 358 11.16 -22.36 3.45
CA TYR A 358 12.62 -22.56 3.54
C TYR A 358 13.36 -21.56 4.46
N LYS A 359 12.68 -20.51 4.97
CA LYS A 359 13.24 -19.52 5.91
C LYS A 359 12.45 -19.40 7.22
N SER A 360 11.13 -19.42 7.15
CA SER A 360 10.24 -19.25 8.30
C SER A 360 8.87 -19.87 8.03
N THR A 361 8.43 -20.73 8.95
CA THR A 361 7.07 -21.29 8.95
C THR A 361 6.01 -20.30 9.44
N ALA A 362 6.40 -19.16 10.04
CA ALA A 362 5.48 -18.10 10.44
C ALA A 362 4.81 -17.43 9.24
N ILE A 363 5.58 -17.21 8.16
CA ILE A 363 5.07 -16.73 6.87
C ILE A 363 4.51 -17.92 6.07
N GLY A 364 5.25 -19.03 6.04
CA GLY A 364 4.78 -20.28 5.43
C GLY A 364 4.56 -20.18 3.92
N LYS A 365 3.47 -20.79 3.43
CA LYS A 365 2.99 -20.61 2.04
C LYS A 365 1.64 -19.92 2.10
N GLN A 366 1.46 -18.88 1.29
CA GLN A 366 0.19 -18.16 1.19
C GLN A 366 -0.10 -17.89 -0.29
N TRP A 367 -1.37 -17.90 -0.65
CA TRP A 367 -1.87 -17.49 -1.96
C TRP A 367 -3.02 -16.53 -1.74
N GLU A 368 -3.00 -15.41 -2.44
CA GLU A 368 -4.09 -14.44 -2.45
C GLU A 368 -4.49 -14.15 -3.89
N SER A 369 -5.75 -13.79 -4.11
CA SER A 369 -6.23 -13.20 -5.36
C SER A 369 -7.13 -12.01 -5.06
N TRP A 370 -7.07 -11.01 -5.93
CA TRP A 370 -7.92 -9.84 -5.87
C TRP A 370 -8.28 -9.39 -7.30
N THR A 371 -9.58 -9.35 -7.58
CA THR A 371 -10.20 -8.75 -8.76
C THR A 371 -10.83 -7.41 -8.32
N PRO A 372 -10.24 -6.24 -8.67
CA PRO A 372 -10.64 -4.95 -8.10
C PRO A 372 -12.11 -4.57 -8.32
N THR A 373 -12.67 -5.01 -9.45
CA THR A 373 -14.06 -4.77 -9.86
C THR A 373 -15.08 -5.69 -9.19
N GLU A 374 -14.64 -6.75 -8.49
CA GLU A 374 -15.52 -7.82 -7.97
C GLU A 374 -15.37 -8.06 -6.46
N ASP A 375 -14.14 -8.16 -5.95
CA ASP A 375 -13.89 -8.70 -4.60
C ASP A 375 -14.08 -7.68 -3.46
N GLY A 376 -14.00 -6.38 -3.77
CA GLY A 376 -14.09 -5.29 -2.80
C GLY A 376 -12.93 -4.30 -2.90
N ASP A 377 -12.95 -3.31 -2.01
CA ASP A 377 -12.08 -2.13 -2.11
C ASP A 377 -10.63 -2.43 -1.72
N TYR A 378 -9.70 -1.83 -2.48
CA TYR A 378 -8.25 -1.92 -2.26
C TYR A 378 -7.84 -1.61 -0.81
N VAL A 379 -8.51 -0.62 -0.19
CA VAL A 379 -8.19 -0.13 1.16
C VAL A 379 -8.39 -1.20 2.23
N ASP A 380 -9.55 -1.85 2.19
CA ASP A 380 -9.95 -2.86 3.18
C ASP A 380 -9.18 -4.16 2.98
N LEU A 381 -8.91 -4.52 1.73
CA LEU A 381 -8.35 -5.82 1.38
C LEU A 381 -6.83 -5.82 1.26
N ILE A 382 -6.20 -4.78 0.72
CA ILE A 382 -4.80 -4.80 0.29
C ILE A 382 -3.96 -3.69 0.96
N ALA A 383 -4.45 -2.44 1.02
CA ALA A 383 -3.64 -1.28 1.36
C ALA A 383 -2.99 -1.36 2.75
N ARG A 384 -3.65 -2.02 3.71
CA ARG A 384 -3.18 -2.21 5.10
C ARG A 384 -2.12 -3.31 5.26
N ALA A 385 -1.80 -4.06 4.20
CA ALA A 385 -0.85 -5.16 4.29
C ALA A 385 0.59 -4.64 4.39
N ARG A 386 1.23 -4.82 5.55
CA ARG A 386 2.58 -4.29 5.83
C ARG A 386 3.67 -5.15 5.22
N THR A 387 4.79 -4.52 4.89
CA THR A 387 5.99 -5.20 4.38
C THR A 387 6.55 -6.20 5.39
N PHE A 388 7.31 -7.18 4.91
CA PHE A 388 7.63 -8.35 5.73
C PHE A 388 8.93 -9.03 5.32
N GLY A 389 9.47 -9.81 6.25
CA GLY A 389 10.74 -10.49 6.08
C GLY A 389 11.13 -11.28 7.32
N THR A 390 12.26 -11.97 7.25
CA THR A 390 12.77 -12.73 8.39
C THR A 390 13.79 -11.93 9.18
N MET A 391 13.81 -12.12 10.50
CA MET A 391 14.83 -11.55 11.40
C MET A 391 16.26 -11.81 10.90
N GLN A 392 16.51 -12.97 10.28
CA GLN A 392 17.81 -13.31 9.71
C GLN A 392 18.14 -12.45 8.49
N ASP A 393 17.20 -12.29 7.56
CA ASP A 393 17.36 -11.42 6.39
C ASP A 393 17.58 -9.97 6.81
N TYR A 394 16.74 -9.45 7.72
CA TYR A 394 16.85 -8.09 8.23
C TYR A 394 18.20 -7.82 8.91
N MET A 395 18.67 -8.72 9.77
CA MET A 395 19.99 -8.58 10.40
C MET A 395 21.13 -8.67 9.39
N ALA A 396 20.96 -9.37 8.27
CA ALA A 396 21.95 -9.39 7.19
C ALA A 396 21.95 -8.07 6.41
N TYR A 397 20.78 -7.54 6.03
CA TYR A 397 20.65 -6.27 5.32
C TYR A 397 21.10 -5.07 6.16
N PHE A 398 20.74 -5.03 7.44
CA PHE A 398 21.19 -4.00 8.39
C PHE A 398 22.73 -3.97 8.51
N ARG A 399 23.37 -5.14 8.62
CA ARG A 399 24.85 -5.25 8.62
C ARG A 399 25.50 -4.88 7.29
N ALA A 400 24.76 -4.97 6.19
CA ALA A 400 25.19 -4.51 4.87
C ALA A 400 24.89 -3.01 4.62
N GLY A 401 24.31 -2.30 5.59
CA GLY A 401 24.04 -0.85 5.51
C GLY A 401 22.69 -0.46 4.90
N TYR A 402 21.81 -1.42 4.64
CA TYR A 402 20.42 -1.21 4.19
C TYR A 402 19.45 -1.26 5.38
N ILE A 403 18.18 -0.89 5.16
CA ILE A 403 17.11 -1.01 6.17
C ILE A 403 17.48 -0.30 7.49
N ARG A 404 17.95 0.96 7.41
CA ARG A 404 18.49 1.71 8.56
C ARG A 404 17.40 2.39 9.41
N GLY A 405 16.19 2.59 8.87
CA GLY A 405 15.09 3.29 9.57
C GLY A 405 14.42 2.52 10.72
N GLY A 406 14.84 1.28 10.98
CA GLY A 406 14.14 0.38 11.89
C GLY A 406 13.00 -0.36 11.19
N LEU A 407 12.34 -1.26 11.91
CA LEU A 407 11.43 -2.26 11.34
C LEU A 407 10.20 -2.59 12.20
N GLU A 408 10.29 -2.50 13.52
CA GLU A 408 9.26 -3.04 14.42
C GLU A 408 7.89 -2.36 14.28
N GLN A 409 7.91 -1.07 13.90
CA GLN A 409 6.74 -0.23 13.62
C GLN A 409 6.25 -0.36 12.16
N CYS A 410 7.12 -0.74 11.22
CA CYS A 410 6.88 -0.64 9.79
C CYS A 410 7.06 -1.94 9.00
N ALA A 411 7.15 -3.10 9.66
CA ALA A 411 7.23 -4.39 8.99
C ALA A 411 6.82 -5.56 9.89
N LEU A 412 6.24 -6.61 9.30
CA LEU A 412 6.07 -7.92 9.94
C LEU A 412 7.41 -8.66 9.99
N VAL A 413 7.91 -8.90 11.21
CA VAL A 413 9.21 -9.53 11.44
C VAL A 413 9.03 -10.99 11.84
N ALA A 414 9.28 -11.92 10.92
CA ALA A 414 9.23 -13.35 11.20
C ALA A 414 10.53 -13.85 11.85
N ASN A 415 10.42 -14.54 12.99
CA ASN A 415 11.56 -15.09 13.73
C ASN A 415 11.31 -16.57 14.05
N GLY A 416 11.86 -17.46 13.22
CA GLY A 416 11.63 -18.90 13.33
C GLY A 416 10.20 -19.28 12.91
N ASP A 417 9.42 -19.78 13.86
CA ASP A 417 8.05 -20.26 13.67
C ASP A 417 6.96 -19.22 14.00
N LYS A 418 7.35 -18.02 14.47
CA LYS A 418 6.41 -16.96 14.91
C LYS A 418 6.81 -15.57 14.39
N PHE A 419 5.86 -14.65 14.38
CA PHE A 419 6.16 -13.22 14.28
C PHE A 419 6.71 -12.68 15.61
N TRP A 420 7.65 -11.75 15.52
CA TRP A 420 8.31 -11.10 16.65
C TRP A 420 7.49 -9.93 17.21
N ASN A 421 6.99 -9.08 16.31
CA ASN A 421 6.18 -7.91 16.63
C ASN A 421 4.66 -8.27 16.58
N PRO A 422 3.73 -7.31 16.80
CA PRO A 422 2.29 -7.58 16.88
C PRO A 422 1.74 -8.42 15.71
N PRO A 423 0.65 -9.18 15.92
CA PRO A 423 0.14 -10.13 14.94
C PRO A 423 -0.24 -9.47 13.60
N MET A 424 -0.45 -10.31 12.60
CA MET A 424 -1.03 -9.88 11.33
C MET A 424 -2.40 -9.23 11.59
N ILE A 425 -2.66 -8.11 10.92
CA ILE A 425 -3.94 -7.38 10.95
C ILE A 425 -4.87 -7.83 9.82
N LEU A 426 -4.36 -8.58 8.84
CA LEU A 426 -5.12 -9.22 7.77
C LEU A 426 -4.78 -10.72 7.69
N PRO A 427 -5.76 -11.60 7.36
CA PRO A 427 -5.45 -12.93 6.87
C PRO A 427 -4.55 -12.85 5.63
N ASN A 428 -3.56 -13.73 5.50
CA ASN A 428 -2.58 -13.72 4.40
C ASN A 428 -1.89 -12.35 4.16
N GLU A 429 -1.61 -11.58 5.22
CA GLU A 429 -1.03 -10.22 5.10
C GLU A 429 0.23 -10.20 4.22
N ASN A 430 1.06 -11.25 4.23
CA ASN A 430 2.27 -11.33 3.42
C ASN A 430 1.99 -11.50 1.92
N ALA A 431 0.97 -12.30 1.53
CA ALA A 431 0.54 -12.40 0.14
C ALA A 431 -0.20 -11.14 -0.34
N ARG A 432 -1.02 -10.53 0.52
CA ARG A 432 -1.70 -9.24 0.24
C ARG A 432 -0.69 -8.11 0.04
N HIS A 433 0.36 -8.06 0.84
CA HIS A 433 1.47 -7.13 0.63
C HIS A 433 2.20 -7.37 -0.70
N LYS A 434 2.29 -8.61 -1.19
CA LYS A 434 2.83 -8.86 -2.53
C LYS A 434 1.87 -8.50 -3.68
N ILE A 435 0.56 -8.48 -3.45
CA ILE A 435 -0.38 -7.83 -4.39
C ILE A 435 -0.16 -6.31 -4.40
N LEU A 436 0.01 -5.68 -3.23
CA LEU A 436 0.36 -4.25 -3.09
C LEU A 436 1.64 -3.91 -3.87
N ASP A 437 2.75 -4.62 -3.64
CA ASP A 437 3.98 -4.45 -4.41
C ASP A 437 3.77 -4.60 -5.93
N LEU A 438 2.93 -5.56 -6.33
CA LEU A 438 2.65 -5.82 -7.73
C LEU A 438 1.83 -4.69 -8.37
N VAL A 439 0.82 -4.15 -7.69
CA VAL A 439 0.06 -2.97 -8.17
C VAL A 439 1.00 -1.78 -8.31
N GLY A 440 1.84 -1.53 -7.30
CA GLY A 440 2.83 -0.45 -7.31
C GLY A 440 3.81 -0.52 -8.48
N ASP A 441 4.38 -1.70 -8.71
CA ASP A 441 5.34 -1.92 -9.80
C ASP A 441 4.66 -1.94 -11.19
N LEU A 442 3.45 -2.53 -11.31
CA LEU A 442 2.68 -2.50 -12.56
C LEU A 442 2.21 -1.08 -12.92
N SER A 443 2.00 -0.21 -11.93
CA SER A 443 1.60 1.19 -12.18
C SER A 443 2.61 1.96 -13.05
N LEU A 444 3.87 1.50 -13.11
CA LEU A 444 4.94 2.02 -13.97
C LEU A 444 4.73 1.73 -15.47
N MET A 445 3.78 0.87 -15.85
CA MET A 445 3.36 0.69 -17.24
C MET A 445 2.46 1.82 -17.76
N ALA A 446 2.05 2.75 -16.88
CA ALA A 446 1.28 3.92 -17.26
C ALA A 446 2.07 4.78 -18.27
N GLU A 447 1.45 5.07 -19.41
CA GLU A 447 1.78 6.29 -20.13
C GLU A 447 1.15 7.50 -19.42
N PRO A 448 1.58 8.74 -19.70
CA PRO A 448 1.07 9.92 -18.99
C PRO A 448 -0.46 10.04 -19.02
N GLY A 449 -1.08 9.97 -17.83
CA GLY A 449 -2.54 10.00 -17.67
C GLY A 449 -3.27 8.68 -17.96
N MET A 450 -2.57 7.54 -17.97
CA MET A 450 -3.17 6.20 -18.07
C MET A 450 -3.10 5.44 -16.75
N ALA A 451 -4.01 4.48 -16.56
CA ALA A 451 -3.79 3.40 -15.60
C ALA A 451 -2.64 2.51 -16.10
N GLY A 452 -1.76 2.10 -15.18
CA GLY A 452 -0.61 1.25 -15.50
C GLY A 452 -0.93 -0.24 -15.41
N VAL A 453 -1.78 -0.66 -14.48
CA VAL A 453 -2.15 -2.07 -14.32
C VAL A 453 -2.92 -2.52 -15.58
N PRO A 454 -2.45 -3.57 -16.29
CA PRO A 454 -3.06 -4.01 -17.53
C PRO A 454 -4.35 -4.79 -17.29
N ILE A 455 -5.33 -4.65 -18.20
CA ILE A 455 -6.55 -5.45 -18.17
C ILE A 455 -6.21 -6.88 -18.59
N GLY A 456 -6.34 -7.79 -17.64
CA GLY A 456 -6.06 -9.23 -17.75
C GLY A 456 -5.64 -9.81 -16.39
N HIS A 457 -5.30 -11.10 -16.36
CA HIS A 457 -4.85 -11.78 -15.15
C HIS A 457 -3.31 -11.75 -15.03
N VAL A 458 -2.79 -11.06 -14.01
CA VAL A 458 -1.38 -11.15 -13.60
C VAL A 458 -1.24 -12.16 -12.47
N LEU A 459 -0.48 -13.23 -12.73
CA LEU A 459 -0.17 -14.30 -11.79
C LEU A 459 1.33 -14.26 -11.44
N ALA A 460 1.65 -14.03 -10.18
CA ALA A 460 3.01 -14.02 -9.66
C ALA A 460 3.24 -15.09 -8.59
N TYR A 461 4.43 -15.69 -8.58
CA TYR A 461 4.85 -16.64 -7.55
C TYR A 461 6.31 -16.36 -7.16
N LYS A 462 6.53 -16.12 -5.86
CA LYS A 462 7.84 -15.79 -5.26
C LYS A 462 8.56 -14.62 -5.96
N GLY A 463 7.81 -13.69 -6.53
CA GLY A 463 8.37 -12.55 -7.24
C GLY A 463 9.08 -11.54 -6.32
N SER A 464 9.74 -10.58 -6.97
CA SER A 464 10.51 -9.50 -6.36
C SER A 464 10.51 -8.32 -7.34
N HIS A 465 10.79 -7.10 -6.87
CA HIS A 465 10.84 -5.91 -7.72
C HIS A 465 11.74 -6.08 -8.96
N ARG A 466 12.88 -6.78 -8.84
CA ARG A 466 13.69 -7.21 -10.00
C ARG A 466 12.92 -8.05 -11.03
N LEU A 467 12.17 -9.04 -10.56
CA LEU A 467 11.39 -9.91 -11.46
C LEU A 467 10.20 -9.15 -12.05
N HIS A 468 9.60 -8.24 -11.27
CA HIS A 468 8.57 -7.33 -11.75
C HIS A 468 9.15 -6.42 -12.84
N ALA A 469 10.26 -5.71 -12.62
CA ALA A 469 10.91 -4.86 -13.62
C ALA A 469 11.21 -5.60 -14.94
N LYS A 470 11.72 -6.83 -14.88
CA LYS A 470 11.91 -7.68 -16.07
C LYS A 470 10.60 -8.04 -16.77
N PHE A 471 9.54 -8.25 -16.01
CA PHE A 471 8.20 -8.49 -16.53
C PHE A 471 7.59 -7.23 -17.15
N LEU A 472 7.77 -6.03 -16.55
CA LEU A 472 7.37 -4.75 -17.16
C LEU A 472 8.07 -4.56 -18.51
N ALA A 473 9.37 -4.85 -18.63
CA ALA A 473 10.10 -4.78 -19.89
C ALA A 473 9.55 -5.75 -20.96
N ALA A 474 9.20 -6.98 -20.56
CA ALA A 474 8.57 -7.95 -21.47
C ALA A 474 7.15 -7.50 -21.91
N LEU A 475 6.36 -6.97 -20.97
CA LEU A 475 5.01 -6.44 -21.19
C LEU A 475 5.02 -5.19 -22.08
N ALA A 476 6.01 -4.32 -21.92
CA ALA A 476 6.27 -3.16 -22.77
C ALA A 476 6.64 -3.55 -24.21
N ALA A 477 7.33 -4.69 -24.41
CA ALA A 477 7.63 -5.21 -25.75
C ALA A 477 6.46 -5.97 -26.40
N ALA A 478 5.51 -6.50 -25.62
CA ALA A 478 4.44 -7.36 -26.14
C ALA A 478 3.34 -6.61 -26.93
N PRO A 479 2.63 -7.28 -27.87
CA PRO A 479 1.45 -6.76 -28.53
C PRO A 479 0.32 -6.44 -27.55
N LYS A 480 -0.19 -5.20 -27.62
CA LYS A 480 -1.23 -4.66 -26.74
C LYS A 480 -1.99 -3.51 -27.41
N GLU A 481 -3.25 -3.34 -27.01
CA GLU A 481 -4.11 -2.24 -27.43
C GLU A 481 -4.41 -1.29 -26.25
N LYS A 482 -4.73 -0.04 -26.56
CA LYS A 482 -5.26 0.92 -25.58
C LYS A 482 -6.78 0.81 -25.54
N VAL A 483 -7.32 0.61 -24.34
CA VAL A 483 -8.76 0.49 -24.08
C VAL A 483 -9.15 1.42 -22.91
N PRO A 484 -10.43 1.77 -22.74
CA PRO A 484 -10.87 2.48 -21.53
C PRO A 484 -10.44 1.73 -20.27
N ALA A 485 -9.99 2.45 -19.25
CA ALA A 485 -9.60 1.85 -17.98
C ALA A 485 -10.80 1.30 -17.21
N GLU A 486 -10.55 0.30 -16.37
CA GLU A 486 -11.55 -0.18 -15.41
C GLU A 486 -11.75 0.81 -14.26
N LEU A 487 -12.95 0.76 -13.68
CA LEU A 487 -13.32 1.53 -12.49
C LEU A 487 -13.23 0.58 -11.30
N TRP A 488 -12.31 0.81 -10.36
CA TRP A 488 -12.08 -0.10 -9.23
C TRP A 488 -12.88 0.29 -7.98
N SER A 489 -13.19 1.58 -7.85
CA SER A 489 -14.10 2.13 -6.83
C SER A 489 -15.23 2.88 -7.53
N HIS A 490 -16.47 2.42 -7.40
CA HIS A 490 -17.67 3.09 -7.91
C HIS A 490 -18.89 2.62 -7.11
N GLY A 491 -19.88 3.49 -6.89
CA GLY A 491 -21.07 3.16 -6.10
C GLY A 491 -21.87 1.98 -6.66
N ASP A 492 -22.02 1.92 -7.98
CA ASP A 492 -22.72 0.84 -8.68
C ASP A 492 -21.84 -0.41 -8.87
N LYS A 493 -21.36 -1.05 -7.78
CA LYS A 493 -20.79 -2.42 -7.86
C LYS A 493 -21.90 -3.46 -8.13
N ALA A 494 -22.59 -3.29 -9.26
CA ALA A 494 -23.33 -4.35 -9.90
C ALA A 494 -22.34 -5.47 -10.22
N ILE A 495 -22.48 -6.61 -9.54
CA ILE A 495 -21.72 -7.84 -9.81
C ILE A 495 -21.74 -8.04 -11.32
N PHE A 496 -20.56 -7.96 -11.96
CA PHE A 496 -20.46 -7.95 -13.41
C PHE A 496 -20.86 -9.33 -13.93
N GLN A 497 -22.15 -9.51 -14.25
CA GLN A 497 -22.64 -10.71 -14.92
C GLN A 497 -22.08 -10.70 -16.34
N GLY A 498 -20.87 -11.25 -16.48
CA GLY A 498 -20.08 -11.19 -17.69
C GLY A 498 -20.91 -11.53 -18.90
N GLY A 499 -21.13 -10.54 -19.77
CA GLY A 499 -21.79 -10.74 -21.05
C GLY A 499 -21.03 -11.84 -21.80
N ALA A 500 -21.73 -12.93 -22.13
CA ALA A 500 -21.10 -14.19 -22.51
C ALA A 500 -20.13 -14.03 -23.68
N VAL A 501 -18.83 -13.91 -23.37
CA VAL A 501 -17.76 -14.04 -24.35
C VAL A 501 -17.80 -15.48 -24.85
N ASN A 502 -17.87 -15.64 -26.17
CA ASN A 502 -18.07 -16.93 -26.82
C ASN A 502 -16.80 -17.78 -26.71
N THR A 503 -16.61 -18.45 -25.58
CA THR A 503 -15.46 -19.28 -25.23
C THR A 503 -15.45 -20.58 -26.05
N LYS A 504 -15.11 -20.46 -27.33
CA LYS A 504 -14.73 -21.57 -28.20
C LYS A 504 -13.27 -21.47 -28.61
N VAL A 505 -12.38 -21.59 -27.62
CA VAL A 505 -11.05 -22.17 -27.83
C VAL A 505 -11.15 -23.62 -27.35
N PRO A 506 -11.07 -24.63 -28.24
CA PRO A 506 -11.09 -26.02 -27.81
C PRO A 506 -9.76 -26.35 -27.13
N VAL A 507 -9.81 -26.55 -25.82
CA VAL A 507 -8.72 -27.16 -25.06
C VAL A 507 -8.92 -28.68 -25.12
N GLU A 508 -8.12 -29.36 -25.95
CA GLU A 508 -8.02 -30.83 -25.93
C GLU A 508 -7.53 -31.27 -24.53
N PRO A 509 -8.14 -32.30 -23.91
CA PRO A 509 -7.84 -32.69 -22.54
C PRO A 509 -6.63 -33.64 -22.47
N ASP A 510 -5.43 -33.09 -22.66
CA ASP A 510 -4.19 -33.87 -22.50
C ASP A 510 -3.81 -34.10 -21.03
N GLU A 511 -3.53 -35.37 -20.75
CA GLU A 511 -3.35 -36.02 -19.46
C GLU A 511 -2.34 -35.33 -18.52
N TYR A 512 -2.75 -35.07 -17.26
CA TYR A 512 -1.82 -34.82 -16.17
C TYR A 512 -1.06 -36.11 -15.83
N PRO A 513 0.29 -36.16 -15.91
CA PRO A 513 1.05 -37.31 -15.44
C PRO A 513 1.06 -37.32 -13.91
N THR A 514 0.45 -38.34 -13.31
CA THR A 514 0.61 -38.67 -11.89
C THR A 514 1.89 -39.48 -11.69
N GLY A 515 2.85 -38.93 -10.94
CA GLY A 515 4.13 -39.56 -10.62
C GLY A 515 4.94 -38.78 -9.59
#